data_AF-A0A0B0VSC8-F1
#
_entry.id   AF-A0A0B0VSC8-F1
#
_cell.length_a   1.000
_cell.length_b   1.000
_cell.length_c   1.000
_cell.angle_alpha   90.00
_cell.angle_beta   90.00
_cell.angle_gamma   90.00
#
_symmetry.space_group_name_H-M   'P 1'
#
loop_
_entity.id
_entity.type
_entity.pdbx_description
1 polymer ?
#
loop_
_entity_poly.entity_id
_entity_poly.type
_entity_poly.pdbx_seq_one_letter_code
_entity_poly.pdbx_strand_id
1 'polypeptide(L)' 'MILTSNLLFGLWDQTFAGDAALTSAMLDRILHHSHVVQIKGESYRLRQKRKAGVIAEANPE' A
#
# COMPACT_ATOMS: atom_id res chain seq x y z
N MET A 1 8.37 11.08 -10.53
CA MET A 1 8.17 10.86 -9.09
C MET A 1 7.72 9.43 -8.88
N ILE A 2 8.18 8.76 -7.82
CA ILE A 2 7.71 7.41 -7.46
C ILE A 2 7.13 7.50 -6.05
N LEU A 3 5.93 6.95 -5.88
CA LEU A 3 5.20 6.97 -4.62
C LEU A 3 4.78 5.55 -4.27
N THR A 4 4.92 5.17 -3.01
CA THR A 4 4.49 3.88 -2.49
C THR A 4 3.52 4.10 -1.35
N SER A 5 2.39 3.40 -1.37
CA SER A 5 1.38 3.45 -0.30
C SER A 5 0.89 2.05 -0.01
N ASN A 6 0.68 1.76 1.27
CA ASN A 6 -0.04 0.57 1.74
C ASN A 6 -1.55 0.84 1.94
N LEU A 7 -2.01 2.07 1.72
CA LEU A 7 -3.41 2.49 1.81
C LEU A 7 -4.04 2.60 0.42
N LEU A 8 -5.30 2.18 0.33
CA LEU A 8 -6.19 2.44 -0.79
C LEU A 8 -6.45 3.95 -0.92
N PHE A 9 -6.60 4.46 -2.14
CA PHE A 9 -6.82 5.91 -2.38
C PHE A 9 -8.02 6.48 -1.62
N GLY A 10 -9.08 5.70 -1.44
CA GLY A 10 -10.27 6.12 -0.68
C GLY A 10 -10.04 6.31 0.82
N LEU A 11 -8.89 5.90 1.36
CA LEU A 11 -8.50 6.09 2.76
C LEU A 11 -7.50 7.23 2.95
N TRP A 12 -7.18 7.96 1.89
CA TRP A 12 -6.16 9.02 1.94
C TRP A 12 -6.68 10.29 2.57
N ASP A 13 -7.99 10.53 2.57
CA ASP A 13 -8.64 11.64 3.25
C ASP A 13 -8.24 11.68 4.74
N GLN A 14 -8.27 10.54 5.42
CA GLN A 14 -7.82 10.39 6.80
C GLN A 14 -6.33 10.74 6.99
N THR A 15 -5.52 10.52 5.96
CA THR A 15 -4.08 10.83 5.98
C THR A 15 -3.85 12.32 5.77
N PHE A 16 -4.64 12.98 4.93
CA PHE A 16 -4.58 14.41 4.65
C PHE A 16 -5.60 15.20 5.48
N ALA A 17 -5.45 15.10 6.80
CA ALA A 17 -6.20 15.89 7.80
C ALA A 17 -7.73 15.76 7.74
N GLY A 18 -8.26 14.70 7.12
CA GLY A 18 -9.70 14.50 6.92
C GLY A 18 -10.30 15.39 5.82
N ASP A 19 -9.46 16.08 5.03
CA ASP A 19 -9.94 16.95 3.95
C ASP A 19 -10.06 16.16 2.64
N ALA A 20 -11.29 15.71 2.37
CA ALA A 20 -11.61 14.98 1.15
C ALA A 20 -11.42 15.81 -0.12
N ALA A 21 -11.66 17.13 -0.09
CA ALA A 21 -11.54 18.00 -1.25
C ALA A 21 -10.06 18.20 -1.64
N LEU A 22 -9.21 18.49 -0.65
CA LEU A 22 -7.76 18.59 -0.85
C LEU A 22 -7.19 17.26 -1.34
N THR A 23 -7.57 16.15 -0.71
CA THR A 23 -7.11 14.80 -1.07
C THR A 23 -7.46 14.47 -2.51
N SER A 24 -8.70 14.74 -2.91
CA SER A 24 -9.17 14.50 -4.28
C SER A 24 -8.37 15.33 -5.30
N ALA A 25 -8.17 16.62 -5.03
CA ALA A 25 -7.40 17.50 -5.91
C ALA A 25 -5.91 17.08 -6.02
N MET A 26 -5.33 16.55 -4.95
CA MET A 26 -3.97 16.02 -4.96
C MET A 26 -3.88 14.70 -5.74
N LEU A 27 -4.82 13.77 -5.49
CA LEU A 27 -4.91 12.50 -6.20
C LEU A 27 -5.10 12.72 -7.70
N ASP A 28 -5.97 13.65 -8.10
CA ASP A 28 -6.18 14.00 -9.51
C ASP A 28 -4.86 14.36 -10.20
N ARG A 29 -4.08 15.27 -9.63
CA ARG A 29 -2.78 15.70 -10.17
C ARG A 29 -1.75 14.57 -10.24
N ILE A 30 -1.67 13.74 -9.20
CA ILE A 30 -0.70 12.63 -9.13
C ILE A 30 -1.09 11.54 -10.13
N LEU A 31 -2.38 11.20 -10.21
CA LEU A 31 -2.87 10.09 -11.02
C LEU A 31 -2.88 10.43 -12.50
N HIS A 32 -3.10 11.69 -12.89
CA HIS A 32 -3.20 12.14 -14.28
C HIS A 32 -1.99 11.75 -15.15
N HIS A 33 -0.79 11.74 -14.58
CA HIS A 33 0.45 11.37 -15.29
C HIS A 33 1.18 10.19 -14.62
N SER A 34 0.44 9.26 -14.02
CA SER A 34 1.03 8.09 -13.35
C SER A 34 0.64 6.76 -13.99
N HIS A 35 1.50 5.78 -13.77
CA HIS A 35 1.16 4.37 -13.96
C HIS A 35 0.99 3.73 -12.59
N VAL A 36 -0.22 3.25 -12.29
CA VAL A 36 -0.52 2.62 -11.01
C VAL A 36 -0.18 1.13 -11.09
N VAL A 37 0.72 0.68 -10.21
CA VAL A 37 1.08 -0.73 -10.07
C VAL A 37 0.57 -1.25 -8.74
N GLN A 38 -0.44 -2.11 -8.77
CA GLN A 38 -0.96 -2.75 -7.57
C GLN A 38 -0.12 -3.97 -7.21
N ILE A 39 0.50 -3.94 -6.03
CA ILE A 39 1.31 -5.05 -5.52
C ILE A 39 0.45 -5.93 -4.62
N LYS A 40 0.42 -7.24 -4.91
CA LYS A 40 -0.26 -8.27 -4.11
C LYS A 40 0.73 -9.38 -3.79
N GLY A 41 0.57 -10.01 -2.64
CA GLY A 41 1.39 -11.14 -2.21
C GLY A 41 1.76 -11.08 -0.74
N GLU A 42 2.42 -12.13 -0.25
CA GLU A 42 2.89 -12.19 1.12
C GLU A 42 4.04 -11.21 1.39
N SER A 43 4.13 -10.75 2.64
CA SER A 43 5.25 -9.93 3.09
C SER A 43 6.58 -10.67 2.92
N TYR A 44 7.49 -10.05 2.17
CA TYR A 44 8.84 -10.58 1.97
C TYR A 44 9.57 -10.79 3.31
N ARG A 45 9.35 -9.90 4.28
CA ARG A 45 9.92 -10.00 5.63
C ARG A 45 9.40 -11.25 6.35
N LEU A 46 8.11 -11.55 6.20
CA LEU A 46 7.52 -12.75 6.80
C LEU A 46 8.10 -14.01 6.16
N ARG A 47 8.22 -14.02 4.83
CA ARG A 47 8.85 -15.12 4.09
C ARG A 47 10.29 -15.38 4.53
N GLN A 48 11.09 -14.33 4.75
CA GLN A 48 12.45 -14.47 5.26
C GLN A 48 12.48 -15.04 6.68
N LYS A 49 11.61 -14.55 7.58
CA LYS A 49 11.54 -15.05 8.95
C LYS A 49 11.08 -16.51 9.01
N ARG A 50 10.17 -16.95 8.13
CA ARG A 50 9.81 -18.38 7.97
C ARG A 50 11.00 -19.21 7.51
N LYS A 51 11.73 -18.76 6.48
CA LYS A 51 12.96 -19.43 6.02
C LYS A 51 14.05 -19.52 7.09
N ALA A 52 14.12 -18.53 7.98
CA ALA A 52 15.04 -18.52 9.11
C ALA A 52 14.55 -19.36 10.32
N GLY A 53 13.39 -20.01 10.23
CA GLY A 53 12.81 -20.82 11.31
C GLY A 53 12.27 -19.99 12.49
N VAL A 54 12.13 -18.67 12.34
CA VAL A 54 11.70 -17.76 13.42
C VAL A 54 10.17 -17.74 13.58
N ILE A 55 9.43 -18.17 12.55
CA ILE A 55 7.97 -18.23 12.55
C ILE A 55 7.55 -19.55 11.92
N ALA A 56 6.54 -20.21 12.51
CA ALA A 56 5.95 -21.41 11.94
C ALA A 56 5.43 -21.14 10.51
N GLU A 57 5.53 -22.16 9.64
CA GLU A 57 4.89 -22.11 8.33
C GLU A 57 3.38 -21.98 8.51
N ALA A 58 2.74 -21.05 7.79
CA ALA A 58 1.29 -20.95 7.85
C ALA A 58 0.69 -22.20 7.20
N ASN A 59 -0.24 -22.84 7.91
CA ASN A 59 -1.01 -23.96 7.42
C ASN A 59 -1.81 -23.51 6.18
N PRO A 60 -1.63 -24.15 5.01
CA PRO A 60 -2.49 -23.87 3.87
C PRO A 60 -3.84 -24.57 4.11
N GLU A 61 -4.89 -23.80 4.36
CA GLU A 61 -6.27 -24.21 4.09
C GLU A 61 -6.62 -23.94 2.63
#